data_AF-A0A0B3AP12-F1
#
_entry.id   AF-A0A0B3AP12-F1
#
_cell.length_a   1.000
_cell.length_b   1.000
_cell.length_c   1.000
_cell.angle_alpha   90.00
_cell.angle_beta   90.00
_cell.angle_gamma   90.00
#
_symmetry.space_group_name_H-M   'P 1'
#
loop_
_entity.id
_entity.type
_entity.pdbx_description
1 polymer ?
#
loop_
_entity_poly.entity_id
_entity_poly.type
_entity_poly.pdbx_seq_one_letter_code
_entity_poly.pdbx_strand_id
1 'polypeptide(L)'
;MSTPQGLENDVINRRVKLEEVSLLIFDEAHHARGDYSYVWLADQYEKTSRFSRILALTASPGSDMEQVKEICSNLKIEKVEVRTEQDPDVKPYVQELKMKWVKVEFPEEFRRVQTFLRECRKSKLLEAQRYGYCSSADMNKGELLGLQGELQQKISLGEREFELLRSISVIAEALKVDHALELLESQGLEQLHRYITRLQHEALSSPVKAVQNLVIDVNFKSAAYLIAELVAKQIEHPKLPKLLELVSREVAQDKAVKIIVFTQFRDSAQEIIKKLSSQGITSSIFVGQAKKNGLGFSQKQQQEILDKFRVGEFSVLVATSVAEEGLDIPKVDTVIFYEPIPSAIRSIQRRGRTGRLEKGEVTVLMTAGTRDEAYRWSSHHKEKRMYRNLEQLKSGLALVKVETPLPLPLQRFFPEEQVVAVLADHREKDNKIVKELIELGVSVKTGQLESADYLISGRVAVELKKVPDFVASLIDGRMLEQVRNLKKNFDKAIVIIEGEEDIYAVRKVHANAIRGMLASIVLDFGVPVLYTKNPRDTAGLLAVMAKREQDKGSDFSYHERKPHAEEEQLEFFVSSLPGIGLQTARSLLEQFGSIRNLVNASKEELLAIKGIGEKTAERLVMLFGKEYEKKEGK
;
A
#
# COMPACT_ATOMS: atom_id res chain seq x y z
N MET A 1 -5.40 -4.84 21.15
CA MET A 1 -4.53 -4.00 20.30
C MET A 1 -4.38 -4.75 18.98
N SER A 2 -4.71 -4.13 17.85
CA SER A 2 -4.70 -4.74 16.53
C SER A 2 -4.12 -3.76 15.53
N THR A 3 -3.62 -4.24 14.39
CA THR A 3 -3.29 -3.36 13.28
C THR A 3 -4.59 -2.76 12.70
N PRO A 4 -4.53 -1.55 12.11
CA PRO A 4 -5.72 -0.88 11.57
C PRO A 4 -6.45 -1.75 10.53
N GLN A 5 -5.69 -2.34 9.61
CA GLN A 5 -6.21 -3.24 8.57
C GLN A 5 -6.77 -4.54 9.16
N GLY A 6 -6.18 -5.05 10.24
CA GLY A 6 -6.66 -6.24 10.93
C GLY A 6 -8.06 -6.01 11.51
N LEU A 7 -8.23 -4.90 12.24
CA LEU A 7 -9.52 -4.52 12.80
C LEU A 7 -10.57 -4.23 11.72
N GLU A 8 -10.20 -3.49 10.66
CA GLU A 8 -11.07 -3.23 9.50
C GLU A 8 -11.63 -4.54 8.91
N ASN A 9 -10.75 -5.52 8.68
CA ASN A 9 -11.16 -6.83 8.17
C ASN A 9 -12.10 -7.57 9.11
N ASP A 10 -11.85 -7.53 10.42
CA ASP A 10 -12.70 -8.20 11.40
C ASP A 10 -14.08 -7.53 11.52
N VAL A 11 -14.17 -6.21 11.34
CA VAL A 11 -15.44 -5.48 11.27
C VAL A 11 -16.20 -5.83 9.98
N ILE A 12 -15.54 -5.79 8.81
CA ILE A 12 -16.17 -6.14 7.52
C ILE A 12 -16.74 -7.57 7.56
N ASN A 13 -15.99 -8.51 8.13
CA ASN A 13 -16.43 -9.91 8.25
C ASN A 13 -17.38 -10.17 9.43
N ARG A 14 -17.85 -9.12 10.13
CA ARG A 14 -18.73 -9.21 11.30
C ARG A 14 -18.19 -10.11 12.43
N ARG A 15 -16.86 -10.25 12.53
CA ARG A 15 -16.18 -10.93 13.64
C ARG A 15 -16.11 -10.04 14.87
N VAL A 16 -15.97 -8.73 14.64
CA VAL A 16 -16.07 -7.70 15.67
C VAL A 16 -17.29 -6.84 15.37
N LYS A 17 -18.16 -6.71 16.36
CA LYS A 17 -19.33 -5.85 16.32
C LYS A 17 -18.99 -4.52 16.99
N LEU A 18 -19.01 -3.44 16.22
CA LEU A 18 -18.68 -2.11 16.71
C LEU A 18 -19.70 -1.60 17.74
N GLU A 19 -20.91 -2.15 17.74
CA GLU A 19 -21.95 -1.90 18.74
C GLU A 19 -21.54 -2.33 20.16
N GLU A 20 -20.66 -3.33 20.26
CA GLU A 20 -20.15 -3.88 21.52
C GLU A 20 -18.87 -3.16 22.00
N VAL A 21 -18.36 -2.20 21.22
CA VAL A 21 -17.13 -1.46 21.52
C VAL A 21 -17.43 -0.14 22.24
N SER A 22 -16.89 0.02 23.45
CA SER A 22 -17.12 1.22 24.27
C SER A 22 -16.13 2.37 24.03
N LEU A 23 -14.96 2.08 23.47
CA LEU A 23 -13.89 3.06 23.23
C LEU A 23 -13.00 2.58 22.08
N LEU A 24 -12.79 3.44 21.09
CA LEU A 24 -11.84 3.24 20.01
C LEU A 24 -10.65 4.19 20.16
N ILE A 25 -9.45 3.65 20.32
CA ILE A 25 -8.22 4.42 20.48
C ILE A 25 -7.39 4.33 19.21
N PHE A 26 -7.10 5.48 18.60
CA PHE A 26 -6.19 5.62 17.46
C PHE A 26 -4.84 6.12 17.95
N ASP A 27 -3.84 5.24 17.91
CA ASP A 27 -2.44 5.62 18.15
C ASP A 27 -1.81 6.14 16.84
N GLU A 28 -0.88 7.07 16.96
CA GLU A 28 -0.30 7.84 15.84
C GLU A 28 -1.37 8.38 14.87
N ALA A 29 -2.39 9.04 15.44
CA ALA A 29 -3.59 9.54 14.75
C ALA A 29 -3.32 10.47 13.55
N HIS A 30 -2.08 10.94 13.38
CA HIS A 30 -1.68 11.73 12.22
C HIS A 30 -1.78 10.96 10.88
N HIS A 31 -1.91 9.63 10.92
CA HIS A 31 -2.16 8.78 9.76
C HIS A 31 -3.63 8.79 9.27
N ALA A 32 -4.57 9.36 10.02
CA ALA A 32 -6.01 9.37 9.67
C ALA A 32 -6.36 10.36 8.55
N ARG A 33 -5.83 10.13 7.35
CA ARG A 33 -6.03 10.95 6.15
C ARG A 33 -6.25 10.09 4.93
N GLY A 34 -6.91 10.65 3.91
CA GLY A 34 -7.22 9.95 2.67
C GLY A 34 -7.93 8.62 2.91
N ASP A 35 -7.47 7.57 2.23
CA ASP A 35 -8.11 6.23 2.24
C ASP A 35 -7.63 5.31 3.38
N TYR A 36 -6.91 5.85 4.38
CA TYR A 36 -6.35 5.03 5.47
C TYR A 36 -7.46 4.38 6.33
N SER A 37 -7.22 3.15 6.80
CA SER A 37 -8.18 2.34 7.58
C SER A 37 -8.83 3.08 8.75
N TYR A 38 -8.11 3.99 9.40
CA TYR A 38 -8.63 4.80 10.51
C TYR A 38 -9.87 5.62 10.13
N VAL A 39 -9.88 6.19 8.92
CA VAL A 39 -10.97 7.06 8.46
C VAL A 39 -12.27 6.26 8.35
N TRP A 40 -12.20 5.09 7.71
CA TRP A 40 -13.36 4.21 7.57
C TRP A 40 -13.82 3.64 8.92
N LEU A 41 -12.89 3.18 9.75
CA LEU A 41 -13.21 2.63 11.08
C LEU A 41 -13.90 3.66 12.00
N ALA A 42 -13.41 4.90 12.02
CA ALA A 42 -14.02 5.97 12.80
C ALA A 42 -15.44 6.28 12.33
N ASP A 43 -15.65 6.33 11.01
CA ASP A 43 -16.97 6.58 10.43
C ASP A 43 -17.97 5.44 10.70
N GLN A 44 -17.54 4.17 10.56
CA GLN A 44 -18.38 3.02 10.90
C GLN A 44 -18.70 2.95 12.39
N TYR A 45 -17.73 3.26 13.25
CA TYR A 45 -17.93 3.25 14.70
C TYR A 45 -18.94 4.31 15.14
N GLU A 46 -18.88 5.52 14.55
CA GLU A 46 -19.85 6.58 14.78
C GLU A 46 -21.26 6.21 14.29
N LYS A 47 -21.38 5.51 13.16
CA LYS A 47 -22.67 5.09 12.58
C LYS A 47 -23.35 3.94 13.34
N THR A 48 -22.57 3.01 13.88
CA THR A 48 -23.08 1.75 14.45
C THR A 48 -23.10 1.74 15.96
N SER A 49 -22.16 2.41 16.63
CA SER A 49 -22.08 2.41 18.09
C SER A 49 -23.19 3.26 18.71
N ARG A 50 -23.76 2.77 19.81
CA ARG A 50 -24.76 3.52 20.59
C ARG A 50 -24.16 4.67 21.39
N PHE A 51 -22.89 4.55 21.78
CA PHE A 51 -22.15 5.52 22.59
C PHE A 51 -20.72 5.59 22.07
N SER A 52 -20.53 6.16 20.89
CA SER A 52 -19.21 6.28 20.29
C SER A 52 -18.30 7.13 21.20
N ARG A 53 -17.12 6.57 21.52
CA ARG A 53 -16.05 7.31 22.18
C ARG A 53 -14.74 7.06 21.45
N ILE A 54 -14.16 8.13 20.92
CA ILE A 54 -12.90 8.06 20.18
C ILE A 54 -11.82 8.83 20.93
N LEU A 55 -10.66 8.20 21.13
CA LEU A 55 -9.46 8.83 21.64
C LEU A 55 -8.36 8.76 20.58
N ALA A 56 -7.86 9.91 20.15
CA ALA A 56 -6.78 10.02 19.18
C ALA A 56 -5.49 10.52 19.85
N LEU A 57 -4.41 9.76 19.72
CA LEU A 57 -3.10 10.09 20.28
C LEU A 57 -2.12 10.40 19.15
N THR A 58 -1.43 11.53 19.23
CA THR A 58 -0.35 11.86 18.30
C THR A 58 0.63 12.85 18.92
N ALA A 59 1.91 12.63 18.69
CA ALA A 59 2.95 13.60 19.06
C ALA A 59 3.09 14.75 18.04
N SER A 60 2.53 14.61 16.83
CA SER A 60 2.51 15.69 15.83
C SER A 60 1.35 15.48 14.86
N PRO A 61 0.29 16.30 14.92
CA PRO A 61 -0.85 16.16 14.02
C PRO A 61 -0.55 16.66 12.59
N GLY A 62 0.62 17.25 12.36
CA GLY A 62 1.04 17.83 11.07
C GLY A 62 1.57 19.25 11.23
N SER A 63 2.23 19.77 10.19
CA SER A 63 2.72 21.16 10.17
C SER A 63 1.69 22.16 9.64
N ASP A 64 0.52 21.70 9.21
CA ASP A 64 -0.50 22.50 8.53
C ASP A 64 -1.85 22.38 9.26
N MET A 65 -2.54 23.51 9.46
CA MET A 65 -3.81 23.55 10.18
C MET A 65 -4.94 22.86 9.42
N GLU A 66 -4.94 22.93 8.08
CA GLU A 66 -5.96 22.23 7.28
C GLU A 66 -5.87 20.72 7.49
N GLN A 67 -4.65 20.20 7.57
CA GLN A 67 -4.42 18.79 7.83
C GLN A 67 -4.84 18.37 9.24
N VAL A 68 -4.65 19.22 10.25
CA VAL A 68 -5.14 18.92 11.61
C VAL A 68 -6.66 18.89 11.62
N LYS A 69 -7.32 19.83 10.93
CA LYS A 69 -8.78 19.84 10.79
C LYS A 69 -9.30 18.61 10.05
N GLU A 70 -8.61 18.19 8.98
CA GLU A 70 -8.91 16.96 8.25
C GLU A 70 -8.88 15.75 9.19
N ILE A 71 -7.81 15.57 9.97
CA ILE A 71 -7.68 14.46 10.93
C ILE A 71 -8.83 14.52 11.96
N CYS A 72 -9.11 15.69 12.53
CA CYS A 72 -10.17 15.84 13.52
C CYS A 72 -11.54 15.50 12.91
N SER A 73 -11.80 15.93 11.68
CA SER A 73 -13.04 15.63 10.95
C SER A 73 -13.16 14.13 10.63
N ASN A 74 -12.08 13.51 10.17
CA ASN A 74 -12.07 12.09 9.82
C ASN A 74 -12.30 11.20 11.06
N LEU A 75 -11.68 11.54 12.18
CA LEU A 75 -11.77 10.79 13.44
C LEU A 75 -12.93 11.25 14.35
N LYS A 76 -13.78 12.18 13.89
CA LYS A 76 -14.92 12.74 14.66
C LYS A 76 -14.49 13.34 16.02
N ILE A 77 -13.34 14.01 16.06
CA ILE A 77 -12.78 14.59 17.29
C ILE A 77 -13.47 15.91 17.60
N GLU A 78 -14.08 16.00 18.78
CA GLU A 78 -14.79 17.20 19.25
C GLU A 78 -13.90 18.17 20.02
N LYS A 79 -12.83 17.66 20.64
CA LYS A 79 -11.94 18.45 21.47
C LYS A 79 -10.51 17.99 21.29
N VAL A 80 -9.62 18.95 21.04
CA VAL A 80 -8.18 18.72 20.96
C VAL A 80 -7.55 19.23 22.24
N GLU A 81 -6.84 18.35 22.93
CA GLU A 81 -5.99 18.72 24.07
C GLU A 81 -4.53 18.67 23.65
N VAL A 82 -3.80 19.73 23.93
CA VAL A 82 -2.40 19.87 23.54
C VAL A 82 -1.55 20.06 24.79
N ARG A 83 -0.45 19.32 24.86
CA ARG A 83 0.65 19.56 25.80
C ARG A 83 1.96 19.77 25.05
N THR A 84 2.73 20.76 25.45
CA THR A 84 4.06 21.11 24.92
C THR A 84 5.10 20.95 26.01
N GLU A 85 6.37 20.92 25.63
CA GLU A 85 7.51 20.82 26.55
C GLU A 85 7.64 21.99 27.55
N GLN A 86 6.94 23.09 27.27
CA GLN A 86 6.92 24.27 28.13
C GLN A 86 5.83 24.21 29.20
N ASP A 87 4.86 23.29 29.08
CA ASP A 87 3.75 23.20 30.03
C ASP A 87 4.24 22.74 31.41
N PRO A 88 3.68 23.25 32.52
CA PRO A 88 4.15 22.96 33.88
C PRO A 88 4.11 21.48 34.26
N ASP A 89 3.15 20.72 33.73
CA ASP A 89 2.97 19.29 33.98
C ASP A 89 3.90 18.39 33.13
N VAL A 90 4.52 18.94 32.08
CA VAL A 90 5.43 18.22 31.17
C VAL A 90 6.89 18.62 31.40
N LYS A 91 7.17 19.91 31.59
CA LYS A 91 8.51 20.49 31.71
C LYS A 91 9.45 19.76 32.69
N PRO A 92 9.01 19.28 33.87
CA PRO A 92 9.89 18.56 34.81
C PRO A 92 10.43 17.23 34.27
N TYR A 93 9.76 16.64 33.27
CA TYR A 93 10.07 15.32 32.73
C TYR A 93 10.80 15.39 31.38
N VAL A 94 10.93 16.59 30.79
CA VAL A 94 11.59 16.76 29.50
C VAL A 94 13.10 16.92 29.70
N GLN A 95 13.88 15.99 29.15
CA GLN A 95 15.32 16.16 29.01
C GLN A 95 15.64 16.95 27.73
N GLU A 96 16.47 17.98 27.87
CA GLU A 96 16.90 18.80 26.73
C GLU A 96 17.91 18.03 25.87
N LEU A 97 17.62 17.91 24.58
CA LEU A 97 18.45 17.21 23.61
C LEU A 97 19.26 18.25 22.82
N LYS A 98 20.58 18.27 23.02
CA LYS A 98 21.50 19.21 22.37
C LYS A 98 21.81 18.72 20.95
N MET A 99 21.30 19.46 19.97
CA MET A 99 21.57 19.21 18.55
C MET A 99 22.83 19.96 18.10
N LYS A 100 23.88 19.22 17.72
CA LYS A 100 25.11 19.77 17.17
C LYS A 100 25.14 19.63 15.66
N TRP A 101 25.09 20.76 14.95
CA TRP A 101 25.18 20.79 13.50
C TRP A 101 26.63 20.93 13.06
N VAL A 102 27.16 19.92 12.36
CA VAL A 102 28.51 19.92 11.80
C VAL A 102 28.41 20.19 10.31
N LYS A 103 28.85 21.38 9.92
CA LYS A 103 28.92 21.78 8.51
C LYS A 103 30.14 21.17 7.83
N VAL A 104 29.94 20.70 6.62
CA VAL A 104 31.00 20.19 5.74
C VAL A 104 30.94 20.96 4.42
N GLU A 105 32.09 21.43 3.94
CA GLU A 105 32.16 22.17 2.68
C GLU A 105 31.93 21.25 1.48
N PHE A 106 31.16 21.73 0.50
CA PHE A 106 30.97 21.02 -0.76
C PHE A 106 32.19 21.28 -1.67
N PRO A 107 32.94 20.25 -2.10
CA PRO A 107 34.19 20.44 -2.85
C PRO A 107 34.00 21.22 -4.15
N GLU A 108 35.00 22.01 -4.55
CA GLU A 108 34.94 22.81 -5.80
C GLU A 108 34.78 21.92 -7.04
N GLU A 109 35.41 20.76 -7.04
CA GLU A 109 35.29 19.75 -8.08
C GLU A 109 33.83 19.28 -8.23
N PHE A 110 33.14 19.10 -7.10
CA PHE A 110 31.74 18.67 -7.08
C PHE A 110 30.83 19.83 -7.51
N ARG A 111 31.16 21.08 -7.14
CA ARG A 111 30.44 22.27 -7.63
C ARG A 111 30.52 22.39 -9.14
N ARG A 112 31.68 22.09 -9.75
CA ARG A 112 31.80 22.10 -11.21
C ARG A 112 30.86 21.09 -11.88
N VAL A 113 30.80 19.86 -11.34
CA VAL A 113 29.83 18.85 -11.80
C VAL A 113 28.39 19.33 -11.60
N GLN A 114 28.08 19.87 -10.42
CA GLN A 114 26.76 20.39 -10.06
C GLN A 114 26.32 21.49 -11.02
N THR A 115 27.20 22.42 -11.39
CA THR A 115 26.93 23.49 -12.35
C THR A 115 26.54 22.92 -13.72
N PHE A 116 27.30 21.98 -14.28
CA PHE A 116 26.95 21.35 -15.55
C PHE A 116 25.57 20.66 -15.49
N LEU A 117 25.30 19.92 -14.41
CA LEU A 117 23.99 19.27 -14.24
C LEU A 117 22.85 20.30 -14.07
N ARG A 118 23.06 21.39 -13.32
CA ARG A 118 22.06 22.46 -13.17
C ARG A 118 21.78 23.16 -14.49
N GLU A 119 22.79 23.47 -15.29
CA GLU A 119 22.62 24.06 -16.62
C GLU A 119 21.94 23.09 -17.61
N CYS A 120 22.26 21.80 -17.54
CA CYS A 120 21.54 20.76 -18.29
C CYS A 120 20.05 20.74 -17.92
N ARG A 121 19.74 20.71 -16.63
CA ARG A 121 18.35 20.74 -16.14
C ARG A 121 17.62 22.00 -16.61
N LYS A 122 18.25 23.17 -16.42
CA LYS A 122 17.67 24.47 -16.78
C LYS A 122 17.37 24.57 -18.27
N SER A 123 18.27 24.08 -19.13
CA SER A 123 18.04 24.09 -20.58
C SER A 123 16.80 23.28 -20.98
N LYS A 124 16.54 22.13 -20.33
CA LYS A 124 15.34 21.31 -20.57
C LYS A 124 14.06 22.03 -20.17
N LEU A 125 14.08 22.71 -19.02
CA LEU A 125 12.89 23.42 -18.51
C LEU A 125 12.59 24.68 -19.34
N LEU A 126 13.62 25.40 -19.80
CA LEU A 126 13.46 26.49 -20.76
C LEU A 126 12.88 26.00 -22.10
N GLU A 127 13.27 24.81 -22.56
CA GLU A 127 12.68 24.22 -23.75
C GLU A 127 11.18 23.92 -23.57
N ALA A 128 10.79 23.29 -22.45
CA ALA A 128 9.37 23.06 -22.12
C ALA A 128 8.59 24.38 -21.97
N GLN A 129 9.23 25.42 -21.45
CA GLN A 129 8.62 26.75 -21.28
C GLN A 129 8.33 27.41 -22.64
N ARG A 130 9.24 27.28 -23.61
CA ARG A 130 9.00 27.77 -24.98
C ARG A 130 7.80 27.11 -25.65
N TYR A 131 7.50 25.87 -25.29
CA TYR A 131 6.32 25.15 -25.78
C TYR A 131 5.03 25.47 -25.00
N GLY A 132 5.09 26.36 -23.99
CA GLY A 132 3.92 26.77 -23.20
C GLY A 132 3.47 25.79 -22.13
N TYR A 133 4.23 24.71 -21.90
CA TYR A 133 3.90 23.66 -20.93
C TYR A 133 4.62 23.80 -19.58
N CYS A 134 5.50 24.79 -19.41
CA CYS A 134 6.23 25.01 -18.18
C CYS A 134 6.13 26.49 -17.79
N SER A 135 5.80 26.77 -16.52
CA SER A 135 5.61 28.14 -16.03
C SER A 135 6.94 28.82 -15.68
N SER A 136 7.94 28.06 -15.24
CA SER A 136 9.24 28.58 -14.80
C SER A 136 10.36 27.55 -14.97
N ALA A 137 11.56 28.02 -15.29
CA ALA A 137 12.77 27.18 -15.32
C ALA A 137 13.26 26.78 -13.90
N ASP A 138 12.70 27.38 -12.84
CA ASP A 138 13.09 27.13 -11.45
C ASP A 138 12.13 26.19 -10.70
N MET A 139 11.25 25.49 -11.43
CA MET A 139 10.30 24.52 -10.83
C MET A 139 11.01 23.49 -9.96
N ASN A 140 10.42 23.16 -8.81
CA ASN A 140 10.93 22.13 -7.91
C ASN A 140 10.53 20.71 -8.37
N LYS A 141 11.15 19.67 -7.79
CA LYS A 141 10.90 18.26 -8.17
C LYS A 141 9.42 17.86 -8.06
N GLY A 142 8.71 18.36 -7.05
CA GLY A 142 7.29 18.07 -6.85
C GLY A 142 6.41 18.69 -7.94
N GLU A 143 6.67 19.95 -8.29
CA GLU A 143 6.00 20.64 -9.39
C GLU A 143 6.26 19.94 -10.74
N LEU A 144 7.49 19.47 -10.99
CA LEU A 144 7.82 18.72 -12.20
C LEU A 144 7.09 17.38 -12.30
N LEU A 145 6.90 16.67 -11.17
CA LEU A 145 6.13 15.42 -11.12
C LEU A 145 4.64 15.68 -11.37
N GLY A 146 4.09 16.74 -10.79
CA GLY A 146 2.72 17.18 -11.05
C GLY A 146 2.51 17.50 -12.54
N LEU A 147 3.41 18.33 -13.10
CA LEU A 147 3.38 18.69 -14.51
C LEU A 147 3.53 17.46 -15.42
N GLN A 148 4.42 16.52 -15.08
CA GLN A 148 4.54 15.26 -15.83
C GLN A 148 3.20 14.49 -15.85
N GLY A 149 2.49 14.43 -14.72
CA GLY A 149 1.17 13.83 -14.61
C GLY A 149 0.14 14.52 -15.49
N GLU A 150 0.08 15.85 -15.46
CA GLU A 150 -0.82 16.66 -16.31
C GLU A 150 -0.58 16.44 -17.80
N LEU A 151 0.68 16.48 -18.26
CA LEU A 151 1.00 16.24 -19.67
C LEU A 151 0.70 14.80 -20.09
N GLN A 152 0.93 13.84 -19.20
CA GLN A 152 0.62 12.44 -19.47
C GLN A 152 -0.90 12.21 -19.55
N GLN A 153 -1.68 12.92 -18.76
CA GLN A 153 -3.14 12.92 -18.85
C GLN A 153 -3.62 13.46 -20.20
N LYS A 154 -3.08 14.61 -20.66
CA LYS A 154 -3.40 15.15 -22.01
C LYS A 154 -3.12 14.15 -23.13
N ILE A 155 -1.98 13.45 -23.06
CA ILE A 155 -1.63 12.40 -24.02
C ILE A 155 -2.62 11.23 -23.96
N SER A 156 -3.07 10.86 -22.76
CA SER A 156 -4.07 9.79 -22.58
C SER A 156 -5.44 10.16 -23.14
N LEU A 157 -5.79 11.46 -23.14
CA LEU A 157 -7.01 11.99 -23.77
C LEU A 157 -6.92 12.08 -25.30
N GLY A 158 -5.79 11.67 -25.90
CA GLY A 158 -5.61 11.60 -27.35
C GLY A 158 -4.86 12.78 -27.97
N GLU A 159 -4.43 13.78 -27.18
CA GLU A 159 -3.59 14.88 -27.66
C GLU A 159 -2.19 14.35 -28.05
N ARG A 160 -1.75 14.64 -29.29
CA ARG A 160 -0.47 14.14 -29.83
C ARG A 160 0.34 15.22 -30.54
N GLU A 161 0.14 16.48 -30.17
CA GLU A 161 0.92 17.60 -30.68
C GLU A 161 2.42 17.39 -30.40
N PHE A 162 3.25 17.86 -31.32
CA PHE A 162 4.70 17.66 -31.23
C PHE A 162 5.26 18.34 -29.97
N GLU A 163 4.78 19.53 -29.66
CA GLU A 163 5.13 20.38 -28.52
C GLU A 163 4.84 19.65 -27.20
N LEU A 164 3.69 18.99 -27.10
CA LEU A 164 3.31 18.18 -25.94
C LEU A 164 4.24 16.97 -25.77
N LEU A 165 4.45 16.20 -26.85
CA LEU A 165 5.30 15.02 -26.84
C LEU A 165 6.78 15.36 -26.58
N ARG A 166 7.24 16.52 -27.03
CA ARG A 166 8.58 17.01 -26.75
C ARG A 166 8.70 17.48 -25.30
N SER A 167 7.69 18.21 -24.80
CA SER A 167 7.64 18.70 -23.41
C SER A 167 7.72 17.57 -22.38
N ILE A 168 6.93 16.50 -22.56
CA ILE A 168 7.00 15.33 -21.67
C ILE A 168 8.37 14.64 -21.73
N SER A 169 9.01 14.60 -22.89
CA SER A 169 10.37 14.06 -23.05
C SER A 169 11.38 14.88 -22.27
N VAL A 170 11.38 16.22 -22.42
CA VAL A 170 12.36 17.08 -21.75
C VAL A 170 12.12 17.17 -20.25
N ILE A 171 10.88 17.04 -19.77
CA ILE A 171 10.59 16.91 -18.33
C ILE A 171 11.14 15.59 -17.80
N ALA A 172 10.98 14.49 -18.55
CA ALA A 172 11.58 13.20 -18.18
C ALA A 172 13.13 13.23 -18.22
N GLU A 173 13.74 14.05 -19.08
CA GLU A 173 15.17 14.36 -19.07
C GLU A 173 15.55 15.15 -17.80
N ALA A 174 14.83 16.24 -17.49
CA ALA A 174 15.07 17.07 -16.31
C ALA A 174 14.96 16.27 -14.99
N LEU A 175 13.98 15.37 -14.87
CA LEU A 175 13.82 14.49 -13.71
C LEU A 175 15.01 13.54 -13.53
N LYS A 176 15.62 13.04 -14.63
CA LYS A 176 16.82 12.20 -14.57
C LYS A 176 18.04 13.00 -14.12
N VAL A 177 18.15 14.25 -14.54
CA VAL A 177 19.20 15.18 -14.08
C VAL A 177 18.98 15.56 -12.61
N ASP A 178 17.74 15.76 -12.18
CA ASP A 178 17.40 16.01 -10.78
C ASP A 178 17.80 14.85 -9.86
N HIS A 179 17.67 13.61 -10.35
CA HIS A 179 18.17 12.44 -9.64
C HIS A 179 19.71 12.39 -9.63
N ALA A 180 20.39 12.76 -10.72
CA ALA A 180 21.85 12.88 -10.75
C ALA A 180 22.36 13.90 -9.71
N LEU A 181 21.73 15.08 -9.65
CA LEU A 181 22.02 16.10 -8.64
C LEU A 181 21.78 15.57 -7.22
N GLU A 182 20.72 14.79 -7.01
CA GLU A 182 20.45 14.14 -5.73
C GLU A 182 21.61 13.24 -5.32
N LEU A 183 22.05 12.34 -6.21
CA LEU A 183 23.14 11.41 -5.95
C LEU A 183 24.46 12.14 -5.65
N LEU A 184 24.79 13.19 -6.41
CA LEU A 184 25.98 14.00 -6.19
C LEU A 184 26.02 14.62 -4.79
N GLU A 185 24.89 15.19 -4.36
CA GLU A 185 24.78 15.95 -3.12
C GLU A 185 24.60 15.06 -1.86
N SER A 186 24.08 13.85 -2.04
CA SER A 186 23.76 12.91 -0.93
C SER A 186 24.73 11.74 -0.81
N GLN A 187 24.99 11.03 -1.91
CA GLN A 187 25.68 9.74 -1.90
C GLN A 187 27.14 9.84 -2.39
N GLY A 188 27.45 10.81 -3.25
CA GLY A 188 28.80 11.05 -3.77
C GLY A 188 29.00 10.62 -5.22
N LEU A 189 30.26 10.71 -5.68
CA LEU A 189 30.62 10.54 -7.09
C LEU A 189 30.50 9.10 -7.60
N GLU A 190 30.79 8.09 -6.77
CA GLU A 190 30.80 6.69 -7.19
C GLU A 190 29.39 6.21 -7.59
N GLN A 191 28.38 6.56 -6.78
CA GLN A 191 26.97 6.24 -7.03
C GLN A 191 26.45 7.02 -8.23
N LEU A 192 26.82 8.29 -8.34
CA LEU A 192 26.50 9.13 -9.49
C LEU A 192 27.10 8.56 -10.78
N HIS A 193 28.37 8.15 -10.75
CA HIS A 193 29.05 7.55 -11.89
C HIS A 193 28.34 6.28 -12.35
N ARG A 194 28.03 5.35 -11.43
CA ARG A 194 27.25 4.14 -11.73
C ARG A 194 25.89 4.46 -12.37
N TYR A 195 25.20 5.48 -11.86
CA TYR A 195 23.93 5.93 -12.44
C TYR A 195 24.09 6.46 -13.87
N ILE A 196 25.10 7.31 -14.12
CA ILE A 196 25.38 7.86 -15.45
C ILE A 196 25.79 6.77 -16.44
N THR A 197 26.68 5.86 -16.05
CA THR A 197 27.09 4.73 -16.89
C THR A 197 25.89 3.87 -17.26
N ARG A 198 24.97 3.63 -16.32
CA ARG A 198 23.71 2.91 -16.59
C ARG A 198 22.85 3.65 -17.62
N LEU A 199 22.70 4.97 -17.50
CA LEU A 199 21.96 5.78 -18.48
C LEU A 199 22.62 5.75 -19.86
N GLN A 200 23.95 5.79 -19.93
CA GLN A 200 24.71 5.68 -21.19
C GLN A 200 24.48 4.32 -21.85
N HIS A 201 24.50 3.22 -21.09
CA HIS A 201 24.17 1.89 -21.63
C HIS A 201 22.71 1.79 -22.06
N GLU A 202 21.77 2.34 -21.29
CA GLU A 202 20.36 2.38 -21.61
C GLU A 202 20.09 3.15 -22.91
N ALA A 203 20.83 4.23 -23.18
CA ALA A 203 20.71 5.00 -24.42
C ALA A 203 21.01 4.18 -25.69
N LEU A 204 21.87 3.16 -25.60
CA LEU A 204 22.26 2.33 -26.75
C LEU A 204 21.16 1.38 -27.21
N SER A 205 20.26 0.98 -26.31
CA SER A 205 19.24 -0.05 -26.57
C SER A 205 17.80 0.43 -26.39
N SER A 206 17.59 1.55 -25.71
CA SER A 206 16.25 2.04 -25.37
C SER A 206 15.56 2.67 -26.58
N PRO A 207 14.28 2.34 -26.86
CA PRO A 207 13.46 3.06 -27.83
C PRO A 207 13.03 4.46 -27.34
N VAL A 208 13.34 4.81 -26.08
CA VAL A 208 12.91 6.05 -25.45
C VAL A 208 13.88 7.19 -25.79
N LYS A 209 13.42 8.12 -26.63
CA LYS A 209 14.21 9.30 -27.07
C LYS A 209 14.74 10.16 -25.93
N ALA A 210 14.04 10.23 -24.78
CA ALA A 210 14.48 11.04 -23.65
C ALA A 210 15.88 10.66 -23.13
N VAL A 211 16.17 9.37 -22.97
CA VAL A 211 17.50 8.92 -22.48
C VAL A 211 18.57 9.17 -23.53
N GLN A 212 18.26 8.89 -24.79
CA GLN A 212 19.17 9.14 -25.91
C GLN A 212 19.56 10.62 -26.02
N ASN A 213 18.56 11.51 -25.98
CA ASN A 213 18.73 12.95 -26.05
C ASN A 213 19.49 13.51 -24.83
N LEU A 214 19.27 12.95 -23.65
CA LEU A 214 19.98 13.36 -22.45
C LEU A 214 21.47 13.03 -22.53
N VAL A 215 21.82 11.82 -22.98
CA VAL A 215 23.23 11.36 -23.03
C VAL A 215 24.07 12.14 -24.04
N ILE A 216 23.47 12.66 -25.11
CA ILE A 216 24.14 13.49 -26.10
C ILE A 216 24.17 14.98 -25.74
N ASP A 217 23.46 15.41 -24.69
CA ASP A 217 23.45 16.80 -24.24
C ASP A 217 24.87 17.24 -23.81
N VAL A 218 25.27 18.44 -24.25
CA VAL A 218 26.64 18.95 -24.04
C VAL A 218 26.96 19.10 -22.56
N ASN A 219 26.03 19.61 -21.76
CA ASN A 219 26.23 19.80 -20.33
C ASN A 219 26.24 18.45 -19.59
N PHE A 220 25.33 17.54 -19.95
CA PHE A 220 25.31 16.20 -19.37
C PHE A 220 26.59 15.40 -19.69
N LYS A 221 27.06 15.47 -20.93
CA LYS A 221 28.31 14.83 -21.37
C LYS A 221 29.53 15.42 -20.66
N SER A 222 29.56 16.74 -20.48
CA SER A 222 30.64 17.43 -19.76
C SER A 222 30.66 17.03 -18.29
N ALA A 223 29.49 16.92 -17.64
CA ALA A 223 29.36 16.38 -16.30
C ALA A 223 29.86 14.93 -16.23
N ALA A 224 29.42 14.07 -17.14
CA ALA A 224 29.80 12.65 -17.18
C ALA A 224 31.31 12.44 -17.30
N TYR A 225 31.98 13.22 -18.18
CA TYR A 225 33.43 13.18 -18.33
C TYR A 225 34.15 13.59 -17.04
N LEU A 226 33.75 14.73 -16.45
CA LEU A 226 34.35 15.21 -15.20
C LEU A 226 34.14 14.22 -14.06
N ILE A 227 32.96 13.60 -13.96
CA ILE A 227 32.67 12.59 -12.93
C ILE A 227 33.60 11.39 -13.08
N ALA A 228 33.78 10.86 -14.30
CA ALA A 228 34.68 9.74 -14.53
C ALA A 228 36.14 10.08 -14.15
N GLU A 229 36.60 11.29 -14.45
CA GLU A 229 37.92 11.79 -14.07
C GLU A 229 38.07 11.87 -12.54
N LEU A 230 37.08 12.42 -11.84
CA LEU A 230 37.12 12.58 -10.37
C LEU A 230 37.03 11.24 -9.64
N VAL A 231 36.27 10.28 -10.16
CA VAL A 231 36.22 8.90 -9.65
C VAL A 231 37.56 8.21 -9.83
N ALA A 232 38.22 8.37 -10.99
CA ALA A 232 39.56 7.83 -11.21
C ALA A 232 40.60 8.41 -10.23
N LYS A 233 40.41 9.66 -9.80
CA LYS A 233 41.22 10.33 -8.77
C LYS A 233 40.85 9.95 -7.34
N GLN A 234 39.85 9.09 -7.13
CA GLN A 234 39.36 8.65 -5.81
C GLN A 234 38.97 9.81 -4.88
N ILE A 235 38.40 10.88 -5.45
CA ILE A 235 37.93 12.01 -4.64
C ILE A 235 36.61 11.61 -3.96
N GLU A 236 36.63 11.50 -2.63
CA GLU A 236 35.47 11.10 -1.83
C GLU A 236 34.68 12.29 -1.30
N HIS A 237 33.40 12.05 -0.98
CA HIS A 237 32.55 13.07 -0.37
C HIS A 237 33.01 13.36 1.08
N PRO A 238 33.22 14.64 1.47
CA PRO A 238 33.88 14.98 2.73
C PRO A 238 33.09 14.63 4.00
N LYS A 239 31.78 14.37 3.89
CA LYS A 239 30.98 13.82 5.01
C LYS A 239 31.49 12.47 5.49
N LEU A 240 31.94 11.60 4.60
CA LEU A 240 32.33 10.24 4.95
C LEU A 240 33.61 10.23 5.82
N PRO A 241 34.71 10.91 5.45
CA PRO A 241 35.84 11.12 6.35
C PRO A 241 35.44 11.78 7.66
N LYS A 242 34.53 12.78 7.64
CA LYS A 242 34.09 13.45 8.86
C LYS A 242 33.30 12.54 9.80
N LEU A 243 32.44 11.68 9.24
CA LEU A 243 31.72 10.66 10.01
C LEU A 243 32.72 9.69 10.66
N LEU A 244 33.69 9.19 9.90
CA LEU A 244 34.72 8.29 10.42
C LEU A 244 35.54 8.94 11.53
N GLU A 245 35.92 10.21 11.38
CA GLU A 245 36.61 10.99 12.43
C GLU A 245 35.78 11.03 13.74
N LEU A 246 34.48 11.33 13.63
CA LEU A 246 33.59 11.40 14.80
C LEU A 246 33.43 10.03 15.47
N VAL A 247 33.12 8.99 14.69
CA VAL A 247 32.91 7.63 15.22
C VAL A 247 34.19 7.10 15.85
N SER A 248 35.34 7.23 15.17
CA SER A 248 36.64 6.76 15.68
C SER A 248 37.04 7.47 16.96
N ARG A 249 36.72 8.77 17.11
CA ARG A 249 36.97 9.51 18.35
C ARG A 249 36.16 8.95 19.52
N GLU A 250 34.87 8.69 19.32
CA GLU A 250 34.00 8.14 20.38
C GLU A 250 34.42 6.71 20.76
N VAL A 251 34.69 5.85 19.77
CA VAL A 251 35.14 4.46 20.00
C VAL A 251 36.52 4.39 20.67
N ALA A 252 37.39 5.37 20.41
CA ALA A 252 38.69 5.47 21.07
C ALA A 252 38.59 5.89 22.55
N GLN A 253 37.56 6.69 22.91
CA GLN A 253 37.33 7.09 24.30
C GLN A 253 36.73 5.95 25.12
N ASP A 254 35.77 5.22 24.56
CA ASP A 254 35.15 4.07 25.18
C ASP A 254 34.87 2.97 24.16
N LYS A 255 35.49 1.81 24.33
CA LYS A 255 35.28 0.66 23.43
C LYS A 255 33.87 0.04 23.57
N ALA A 256 33.18 0.30 24.67
CA ALA A 256 31.81 -0.15 24.92
C ALA A 256 30.75 0.85 24.45
N VAL A 257 31.16 1.98 23.84
CA VAL A 257 30.24 3.00 23.33
C VAL A 257 29.29 2.41 22.30
N LYS A 258 28.02 2.81 22.39
CA LYS A 258 26.97 2.44 21.43
C LYS A 258 26.60 3.66 20.60
N ILE A 259 26.83 3.55 19.30
CA ILE A 259 26.63 4.64 18.33
C ILE A 259 25.59 4.21 17.30
N ILE A 260 24.64 5.09 17.01
CA ILE A 260 23.72 4.92 15.88
C ILE A 260 24.01 5.98 14.84
N VAL A 261 24.21 5.53 13.59
CA VAL A 261 24.35 6.39 12.42
C VAL A 261 23.09 6.27 11.57
N PHE A 262 22.36 7.36 11.39
CA PHE A 262 21.21 7.43 10.49
C PHE A 262 21.60 7.95 9.11
N THR A 263 21.09 7.30 8.06
CA THR A 263 21.27 7.69 6.66
C THR A 263 19.97 7.49 5.86
N GLN A 264 19.75 8.25 4.79
CA GLN A 264 18.52 8.10 4.00
C GLN A 264 18.60 6.89 3.06
N PHE A 265 19.81 6.57 2.56
CA PHE A 265 20.02 5.63 1.47
C PHE A 265 20.73 4.35 1.93
N ARG A 266 20.28 3.20 1.40
CA ARG A 266 20.88 1.88 1.69
C ARG A 266 22.31 1.76 1.17
N ASP A 267 22.57 2.30 -0.02
CA ASP A 267 23.91 2.27 -0.62
C ASP A 267 24.92 3.05 0.24
N SER A 268 24.51 4.21 0.77
CA SER A 268 25.31 4.97 1.73
C SER A 268 25.54 4.19 3.02
N ALA A 269 24.52 3.49 3.53
CA ALA A 269 24.69 2.65 4.73
C ALA A 269 25.75 1.56 4.52
N GLN A 270 25.74 0.89 3.36
CA GLN A 270 26.74 -0.13 3.04
C GLN A 270 28.15 0.46 2.92
N GLU A 271 28.29 1.62 2.28
CA GLU A 271 29.57 2.29 2.13
C GLU A 271 30.17 2.70 3.48
N ILE A 272 29.34 3.25 4.37
CA ILE A 272 29.72 3.58 5.75
C ILE A 272 30.23 2.34 6.48
N ILE A 273 29.50 1.21 6.42
CA ILE A 273 29.92 -0.06 7.05
C ILE A 273 31.24 -0.58 6.48
N LYS A 274 31.42 -0.51 5.15
CA LYS A 274 32.67 -0.93 4.50
C LYS A 274 33.86 -0.13 5.01
N LYS A 275 33.71 1.19 5.14
CA LYS A 275 34.78 2.07 5.64
C LYS A 275 35.03 1.90 7.14
N LEU A 276 33.99 1.77 7.96
CA LEU A 276 34.13 1.49 9.39
C LEU A 276 34.86 0.15 9.63
N SER A 277 34.47 -0.89 8.90
CA SER A 277 35.14 -2.20 8.95
C SER A 277 36.62 -2.11 8.56
N SER A 278 36.96 -1.28 7.56
CA SER A 278 38.36 -1.07 7.15
C SER A 278 39.22 -0.38 8.22
N GLN A 279 38.61 0.31 9.18
CA GLN A 279 39.28 0.90 10.35
C GLN A 279 39.22 -0.02 11.59
N GLY A 280 38.72 -1.25 11.45
CA GLY A 280 38.59 -2.21 12.56
C GLY A 280 37.44 -1.92 13.51
N ILE A 281 36.46 -1.09 13.11
CA ILE A 281 35.30 -0.75 13.94
C ILE A 281 34.18 -1.76 13.67
N THR A 282 33.71 -2.43 14.73
CA THR A 282 32.61 -3.41 14.63
C THR A 282 31.30 -2.68 14.36
N SER A 283 30.66 -3.01 13.25
CA SER A 283 29.46 -2.31 12.81
C SER A 283 28.48 -3.24 12.10
N SER A 284 27.18 -2.90 12.15
CA SER A 284 26.12 -3.65 11.48
C SER A 284 25.12 -2.71 10.81
N ILE A 285 24.57 -3.16 9.67
CA ILE A 285 23.58 -2.43 8.89
C ILE A 285 22.15 -2.77 9.34
N PHE A 286 21.28 -1.76 9.37
CA PHE A 286 19.88 -1.90 9.73
C PHE A 286 18.96 -1.25 8.69
N VAL A 287 18.27 -2.09 7.89
CA VAL A 287 17.37 -1.64 6.82
C VAL A 287 15.96 -2.19 6.98
N GLY A 288 14.98 -1.53 6.36
CA GLY A 288 13.58 -1.97 6.35
C GLY A 288 13.34 -3.32 5.64
N GLN A 289 12.11 -3.84 5.72
CA GLN A 289 11.76 -5.20 5.29
C GLN A 289 11.75 -5.40 3.77
N ALA A 290 11.42 -4.35 3.00
CA ALA A 290 11.36 -4.44 1.54
C ALA A 290 12.72 -4.88 0.95
N LYS A 291 12.73 -5.97 0.18
CA LYS A 291 13.94 -6.44 -0.51
C LYS A 291 14.17 -5.57 -1.75
N LYS A 292 15.15 -4.68 -1.68
CA LYS A 292 15.62 -3.86 -2.82
C LYS A 292 17.11 -4.08 -2.98
N ASN A 293 17.56 -4.44 -4.18
CA ASN A 293 18.94 -4.84 -4.47
C ASN A 293 19.43 -6.00 -3.57
N GLY A 294 18.55 -6.93 -3.21
CA GLY A 294 18.87 -8.08 -2.36
C GLY A 294 18.99 -7.78 -0.85
N LEU A 295 18.88 -6.52 -0.44
CA LEU A 295 18.95 -6.11 0.97
C LEU A 295 17.54 -5.84 1.52
N GLY A 296 17.22 -6.44 2.65
CA GLY A 296 15.97 -6.28 3.38
C GLY A 296 15.89 -7.33 4.48
N PHE A 297 15.53 -6.93 5.69
CA PHE A 297 15.51 -7.83 6.85
C PHE A 297 14.07 -8.13 7.27
N SER A 298 13.76 -9.40 7.52
CA SER A 298 12.50 -9.76 8.17
C SER A 298 12.44 -9.17 9.59
N GLN A 299 11.24 -9.07 10.17
CA GLN A 299 11.08 -8.55 11.52
C GLN A 299 11.88 -9.35 12.57
N LYS A 300 12.00 -10.68 12.37
CA LYS A 300 12.84 -11.55 13.21
C LYS A 300 14.32 -11.20 13.09
N GLN A 301 14.82 -11.02 11.86
CA GLN A 301 16.23 -10.64 11.62
C GLN A 301 16.54 -9.24 12.18
N GLN A 302 15.59 -8.31 12.06
CA GLN A 302 15.72 -6.98 12.66
C GLN A 302 15.86 -7.07 14.18
N GLN A 303 15.03 -7.90 14.83
CA GLN A 303 15.10 -8.13 16.27
C GLN A 303 16.45 -8.73 16.69
N GLU A 304 16.93 -9.75 15.96
CA GLU A 304 18.24 -10.36 16.21
C GLU A 304 19.39 -9.34 16.13
N ILE A 305 19.38 -8.45 15.14
CA ILE A 305 20.40 -7.39 15.02
C ILE A 305 20.35 -6.43 16.21
N LEU A 306 19.15 -6.05 16.66
CA LEU A 306 18.98 -5.18 17.82
C LEU A 306 19.42 -5.85 19.13
N ASP A 307 19.16 -7.14 19.30
CA ASP A 307 19.59 -7.88 20.49
C ASP A 307 21.12 -8.01 20.54
N LYS A 308 21.77 -8.27 19.42
CA LYS A 308 23.24 -8.23 19.29
C LYS A 308 23.82 -6.86 19.64
N PHE A 309 23.16 -5.78 19.20
CA PHE A 309 23.56 -4.42 19.52
C PHE A 309 23.38 -4.11 21.02
N ARG A 310 22.30 -4.60 21.65
CA ARG A 310 22.04 -4.44 23.09
C ARG A 310 23.13 -5.09 23.95
N VAL A 311 23.56 -6.31 23.59
CA VAL A 311 24.61 -7.06 24.29
C VAL A 311 26.02 -6.52 24.01
N GLY A 312 26.18 -5.71 22.95
CA GLY A 312 27.46 -5.07 22.62
C GLY A 312 28.37 -5.92 21.73
N GLU A 313 27.81 -6.82 20.91
CA GLU A 313 28.60 -7.57 19.90
C GLU A 313 29.27 -6.64 18.87
N PHE A 314 28.66 -5.47 18.62
CA PHE A 314 29.22 -4.41 17.78
C PHE A 314 28.86 -3.03 18.35
N SER A 315 29.71 -2.04 18.10
CA SER A 315 29.58 -0.69 18.67
C SER A 315 28.77 0.27 17.81
N VAL A 316 28.69 0.05 16.49
CA VAL A 316 28.02 0.98 15.56
C VAL A 316 26.87 0.32 14.79
N LEU A 317 25.67 0.90 14.90
CA LEU A 317 24.50 0.51 14.10
C LEU A 317 24.22 1.57 13.02
N VAL A 318 24.25 1.19 11.74
CA VAL A 318 23.95 2.11 10.62
C VAL A 318 22.54 1.85 10.11
N ALA A 319 21.60 2.75 10.38
CA ALA A 319 20.17 2.59 10.13
C ALA A 319 19.63 3.51 9.02
N THR A 320 18.73 2.98 8.18
CA THR A 320 18.00 3.78 7.18
C THR A 320 16.71 4.39 7.73
N SER A 321 16.22 5.50 7.15
CA SER A 321 14.98 6.19 7.56
C SER A 321 13.73 5.30 7.62
N VAL A 322 13.62 4.29 6.74
CA VAL A 322 12.50 3.33 6.74
C VAL A 322 12.56 2.37 7.93
N ALA A 323 13.75 2.20 8.51
CA ALA A 323 13.99 1.31 9.63
C ALA A 323 13.90 2.05 10.98
N GLU A 324 13.38 3.29 10.99
CA GLU A 324 13.30 4.14 12.19
C GLU A 324 11.88 4.15 12.79
N GLU A 325 10.84 4.05 11.96
CA GLU A 325 9.43 3.94 12.38
C GLU A 325 9.18 2.60 13.11
N GLY A 326 8.55 2.68 14.30
CA GLY A 326 8.17 1.51 15.09
C GLY A 326 9.31 0.80 15.84
N LEU A 327 10.56 1.29 15.76
CA LEU A 327 11.68 0.64 16.44
C LEU A 327 11.84 1.06 17.91
N ASP A 328 11.92 0.06 18.79
CA ASP A 328 12.41 0.22 20.17
C ASP A 328 13.93 0.37 20.15
N ILE A 329 14.41 1.58 19.79
CA ILE A 329 15.85 1.87 19.74
C ILE A 329 16.44 1.65 21.15
N PRO A 330 17.45 0.77 21.30
CA PRO A 330 18.08 0.52 22.58
C PRO A 330 18.82 1.76 23.09
N LYS A 331 19.13 1.80 24.39
CA LYS A 331 19.91 2.89 24.99
C LYS A 331 21.26 3.02 24.27
N VAL A 332 21.56 4.24 23.82
CA VAL A 332 22.79 4.58 23.11
C VAL A 332 23.41 5.85 23.65
N ASP A 333 24.72 5.99 23.44
CA ASP A 333 25.50 7.11 23.96
C ASP A 333 25.55 8.27 22.97
N THR A 334 25.63 7.95 21.67
CA THR A 334 25.80 8.94 20.60
C THR A 334 24.90 8.61 19.41
N VAL A 335 24.19 9.61 18.91
CA VAL A 335 23.42 9.53 17.66
C VAL A 335 24.01 10.49 16.64
N ILE A 336 24.33 9.97 15.45
CA ILE A 336 24.87 10.75 14.34
C ILE A 336 23.94 10.62 13.14
N PHE A 337 23.52 11.74 12.60
CA PHE A 337 22.82 11.82 11.32
C PHE A 337 23.83 12.12 10.22
N TYR A 338 24.05 11.17 9.31
CA TYR A 338 24.89 11.35 8.13
C TYR A 338 24.31 12.39 7.16
N GLU A 339 22.99 12.51 7.17
CA GLU A 339 22.20 13.48 6.40
C GLU A 339 21.09 14.03 7.29
N PRO A 340 20.63 15.27 7.06
CA PRO A 340 19.52 15.84 7.82
C PRO A 340 18.20 15.17 7.42
N ILE A 341 17.83 14.11 8.13
CA ILE A 341 16.60 13.34 7.89
C ILE A 341 15.49 13.86 8.83
N PRO A 342 14.50 14.64 8.34
CA PRO A 342 13.56 15.34 9.20
C PRO A 342 12.64 14.43 10.02
N SER A 343 12.27 13.26 9.49
CA SER A 343 11.45 12.27 10.21
C SER A 343 12.23 11.66 11.37
N ALA A 344 13.44 11.18 11.09
CA ALA A 344 14.28 10.50 12.06
C ALA A 344 14.80 11.43 13.15
N ILE A 345 15.15 12.68 12.81
CA ILE A 345 15.47 13.70 13.82
C ILE A 345 14.28 13.90 14.77
N ARG A 346 13.06 14.06 14.23
CA ARG A 346 11.85 14.24 15.07
C ARG A 346 11.56 13.03 15.95
N SER A 347 11.75 11.82 15.43
CA SER A 347 11.56 10.59 16.19
C SER A 347 12.57 10.45 17.33
N ILE A 348 13.85 10.75 17.08
CA ILE A 348 14.87 10.79 18.13
C ILE A 348 14.57 11.88 19.15
N GLN A 349 14.12 13.06 18.73
CA GLN A 349 13.68 14.11 19.66
C GLN A 349 12.49 13.66 20.53
N ARG A 350 11.51 12.95 19.96
CA ARG A 350 10.39 12.37 20.72
C ARG A 350 10.88 11.32 21.73
N ARG A 351 11.78 10.43 21.31
CA ARG A 351 12.30 9.32 22.14
C ARG A 351 13.29 9.79 23.20
N GLY A 352 14.10 10.80 22.91
CA GLY A 352 15.02 11.45 23.87
C GLY A 352 14.28 12.04 25.08
N ARG A 353 13.00 12.42 24.91
CA ARG A 353 12.12 12.86 26.00
C ARG A 353 11.65 11.75 26.94
N THR A 354 11.89 10.48 26.60
CA THR A 354 11.55 9.31 27.43
C THR A 354 12.73 8.78 28.25
N GLY A 355 13.81 9.54 28.37
CA GLY A 355 14.94 9.22 29.27
C GLY A 355 15.84 8.07 28.82
N ARG A 356 15.88 7.79 27.50
CA ARG A 356 16.60 6.64 26.92
C ARG A 356 18.02 6.93 26.42
N LEU A 357 18.47 8.18 26.49
CA LEU A 357 19.84 8.59 26.16
C LEU A 357 20.56 9.03 27.44
N GLU A 358 21.74 8.49 27.74
CA GLU A 358 22.53 8.89 28.92
C GLU A 358 23.28 10.22 28.70
N LYS A 359 23.65 10.52 27.44
CA LYS A 359 24.23 11.79 27.02
C LYS A 359 23.43 12.36 25.84
N GLY A 360 22.74 13.47 26.07
CA GLY A 360 21.82 14.08 25.11
C GLY A 360 22.48 14.89 23.99
N GLU A 361 23.54 14.39 23.34
CA GLU A 361 24.16 15.06 22.19
C GLU A 361 23.86 14.30 20.89
N VAL A 362 23.15 14.95 19.98
CA VAL A 362 22.84 14.43 18.65
C VAL A 362 23.62 15.26 17.64
N THR A 363 24.46 14.60 16.85
CA THR A 363 25.25 15.27 15.80
C THR A 363 24.55 15.12 14.45
N VAL A 364 24.41 16.21 13.70
CA VAL A 364 23.88 16.19 12.34
C VAL A 364 24.93 16.72 11.38
N LEU A 365 25.39 15.88 10.45
CA LEU A 365 26.23 16.30 9.35
C LEU A 365 25.37 17.00 8.29
N MET A 366 25.88 18.13 7.78
CA MET A 366 25.20 18.92 6.76
C MET A 366 26.23 19.45 5.78
N THR A 367 26.04 19.20 4.50
CA THR A 367 26.87 19.81 3.46
C THR A 367 26.33 21.18 3.07
N ALA A 368 27.21 22.19 3.07
CA ALA A 368 26.86 23.56 2.75
C ALA A 368 26.53 23.71 1.25
N GLY A 369 25.51 24.51 0.91
CA GLY A 369 25.15 24.78 -0.49
C GLY A 369 24.50 23.62 -1.25
N THR A 370 24.04 22.57 -0.54
CA THR A 370 23.33 21.43 -1.11
C THR A 370 21.92 21.30 -0.54
N ARG A 371 21.16 20.30 -1.00
CA ARG A 371 19.82 19.97 -0.47
C ARG A 371 19.77 19.77 1.04
N ASP A 372 20.86 19.37 1.68
CA ASP A 372 20.94 19.20 3.14
C ASP A 372 20.52 20.48 3.89
N GLU A 373 21.01 21.64 3.42
CA GLU A 373 20.69 22.93 4.03
C GLU A 373 19.21 23.27 3.85
N ALA A 374 18.64 23.00 2.67
CA ALA A 374 17.22 23.16 2.41
C ALA A 374 16.37 22.26 3.34
N TYR A 375 16.79 21.01 3.59
CA TYR A 375 16.10 20.11 4.53
C TYR A 375 16.16 20.62 5.98
N ARG A 376 17.29 21.17 6.42
CA ARG A 376 17.42 21.79 7.75
C ARG A 376 16.45 22.95 7.91
N TRP A 377 16.44 23.89 6.96
CA TRP A 377 15.56 25.06 7.03
C TRP A 377 14.08 24.67 6.91
N SER A 378 13.75 23.77 5.98
CA SER A 378 12.38 23.24 5.83
C SER A 378 11.87 22.60 7.11
N SER A 379 12.69 21.78 7.78
CA SER A 379 12.34 21.13 9.05
C SER A 379 12.09 22.15 10.15
N HIS A 380 13.01 23.10 10.31
CA HIS A 380 12.91 24.16 11.31
C HIS A 380 11.68 25.06 11.09
N HIS A 381 11.37 25.40 9.83
CA HIS A 381 10.16 26.17 9.51
C HIS A 381 8.87 25.36 9.75
N LYS A 382 8.85 24.06 9.42
CA LYS A 382 7.70 23.17 9.69
C LYS A 382 7.47 23.00 11.18
N GLU A 383 8.52 22.84 11.97
CA GLU A 383 8.45 22.73 13.42
C GLU A 383 7.93 24.02 14.06
N LYS A 384 8.46 25.19 13.67
CA LYS A 384 7.93 26.49 14.12
C LYS A 384 6.46 26.67 13.75
N ARG A 385 6.07 26.27 12.53
CA ARG A 385 4.67 26.33 12.09
C ARG A 385 3.78 25.40 12.92
N MET A 386 4.24 24.18 13.21
CA MET A 386 3.55 23.24 14.08
C MET A 386 3.33 23.84 15.49
N TYR A 387 4.36 24.41 16.13
CA TYR A 387 4.18 25.02 17.46
C TYR A 387 3.18 26.18 17.45
N ARG A 388 3.22 27.05 16.45
CA ARG A 388 2.22 28.12 16.28
C ARG A 388 0.81 27.56 16.11
N ASN A 389 0.66 26.50 15.32
CA ASN A 389 -0.62 25.81 15.13
C ASN A 389 -1.12 25.17 16.44
N LEU A 390 -0.22 24.58 17.22
CA LEU A 390 -0.51 23.99 18.54
C LEU A 390 -0.97 25.06 19.55
N GLU A 391 -0.35 26.25 19.54
CA GLU A 391 -0.81 27.38 20.36
C GLU A 391 -2.21 27.85 19.94
N GLN A 392 -2.49 27.93 18.63
CA GLN A 392 -3.84 28.23 18.13
C GLN A 392 -4.86 27.17 18.56
N LEU A 393 -4.47 25.88 18.58
CA LEU A 393 -5.30 24.79 19.11
C LEU A 393 -5.59 24.96 20.60
N LYS A 394 -4.59 25.37 21.40
CA LYS A 394 -4.75 25.64 22.84
C LYS A 394 -5.68 26.82 23.14
N SER A 395 -5.62 27.88 22.33
CA SER A 395 -6.51 29.06 22.49
C SER A 395 -7.97 28.80 22.12
N GLY A 396 -8.31 27.57 21.77
CA GLY A 396 -9.65 27.13 21.40
C GLY A 396 -9.81 27.11 19.89
N LEU A 397 -9.73 25.92 19.28
CA LEU A 397 -10.53 25.72 18.06
C LEU A 397 -11.99 25.75 18.49
N ALA A 398 -12.69 26.79 18.07
CA ALA A 398 -14.03 26.54 17.55
C ALA A 398 -13.82 25.64 16.34
N LEU A 399 -13.87 24.31 16.53
CA LEU A 399 -14.07 23.39 15.42
C LEU A 399 -15.39 23.85 14.82
N VAL A 400 -15.30 24.65 13.76
CA VAL A 400 -16.45 24.99 12.94
C VAL A 400 -17.01 23.62 12.57
N LYS A 401 -18.21 23.31 13.08
CA LYS A 401 -19.01 22.25 12.49
C LYS A 401 -19.06 22.65 11.03
N VAL A 402 -18.30 21.95 10.19
CA VAL A 402 -18.56 22.00 8.77
C VAL A 402 -19.90 21.30 8.68
N GLU A 403 -20.98 22.08 8.82
CA GLU A 403 -22.25 21.77 8.22
C GLU A 403 -21.94 21.77 6.73
N THR A 404 -21.36 20.67 6.22
CA THR A 404 -21.70 20.26 4.89
C THR A 404 -23.21 20.12 4.96
N PRO A 405 -23.98 20.95 4.23
CA PRO A 405 -25.34 20.56 3.95
C PRO A 405 -25.13 19.22 3.27
N LEU A 406 -25.51 18.11 3.92
CA LEU A 406 -25.85 16.93 3.16
C LEU A 406 -26.85 17.47 2.13
N PRO A 407 -26.56 17.50 0.82
CA PRO A 407 -27.66 17.55 -0.10
C PRO A 407 -28.36 16.25 0.23
N LEU A 408 -29.48 16.31 0.98
CA LEU A 408 -30.35 15.18 1.15
C LEU A 408 -30.70 14.77 -0.27
N PRO A 409 -30.11 13.70 -0.83
CA PRO A 409 -30.59 13.23 -2.10
C PRO A 409 -31.99 12.69 -1.79
N LEU A 410 -32.89 12.75 -2.76
CA LEU A 410 -34.17 12.05 -2.74
C LEU A 410 -34.08 10.51 -2.55
N GLN A 411 -32.97 9.98 -2.02
CA GLN A 411 -32.58 8.57 -2.01
C GLN A 411 -32.79 7.87 -0.65
N ARG A 412 -33.37 8.53 0.36
CA ARG A 412 -33.91 7.79 1.53
C ARG A 412 -35.29 7.22 1.23
N PHE A 413 -35.32 6.28 0.29
CA PHE A 413 -36.27 5.16 0.27
C PHE A 413 -35.44 3.89 0.38
N PHE A 414 -34.87 3.65 1.55
CA PHE A 414 -34.53 2.29 1.93
C PHE A 414 -35.76 1.74 2.63
N PRO A 415 -36.59 0.91 1.97
CA PRO A 415 -37.50 0.07 2.73
C PRO A 415 -36.64 -0.74 3.69
N GLU A 416 -36.93 -0.62 4.99
CA GLU A 416 -36.58 -1.66 5.95
C GLU A 416 -37.12 -2.98 5.37
N GLU A 417 -36.33 -4.05 5.43
CA GLU A 417 -36.58 -5.38 4.82
C GLU A 417 -36.04 -5.58 3.40
N GLN A 418 -34.71 -5.67 3.27
CA GLN A 418 -34.01 -6.80 2.61
C GLN A 418 -32.50 -6.54 2.64
N VAL A 419 -31.79 -7.28 3.50
CA VAL A 419 -30.32 -7.25 3.53
C VAL A 419 -29.82 -8.06 2.35
N VAL A 420 -29.39 -7.37 1.29
CA VAL A 420 -28.78 -8.00 0.13
C VAL A 420 -27.35 -8.42 0.48
N ALA A 421 -26.94 -9.65 0.14
CA ALA A 421 -25.62 -10.18 0.48
C ALA A 421 -24.69 -10.30 -0.75
N VAL A 422 -23.43 -9.87 -0.63
CA VAL A 422 -22.40 -10.06 -1.68
C VAL A 422 -21.18 -10.72 -1.06
N LEU A 423 -20.59 -11.72 -1.73
CA LEU A 423 -19.34 -12.35 -1.30
C LEU A 423 -18.20 -11.85 -2.20
N ALA A 424 -17.19 -11.20 -1.61
CA ALA A 424 -16.03 -10.67 -2.33
C ALA A 424 -14.78 -11.54 -2.09
N ASP A 425 -13.91 -11.66 -3.10
CA ASP A 425 -12.64 -12.37 -2.95
C ASP A 425 -11.71 -11.68 -1.93
N HIS A 426 -10.93 -12.48 -1.21
CA HIS A 426 -9.93 -12.00 -0.26
C HIS A 426 -8.84 -11.09 -0.86
N ARG A 427 -8.55 -11.22 -2.16
CA ARG A 427 -7.62 -10.37 -2.92
C ARG A 427 -8.19 -8.97 -3.16
N GLU A 428 -9.51 -8.83 -3.09
CA GLU A 428 -10.25 -7.58 -3.27
C GLU A 428 -10.57 -6.87 -1.93
N LYS A 429 -10.03 -7.37 -0.80
CA LYS A 429 -10.27 -6.85 0.56
C LYS A 429 -9.94 -5.37 0.74
N ASP A 430 -8.90 -4.90 0.07
CA ASP A 430 -8.45 -3.51 0.16
C ASP A 430 -9.15 -2.60 -0.87
N ASN A 431 -10.13 -3.14 -1.61
CA ASN A 431 -10.74 -2.43 -2.72
C ASN A 431 -11.86 -1.47 -2.25
N LYS A 432 -11.85 -0.26 -2.80
CA LYS A 432 -12.81 0.82 -2.50
C LYS A 432 -14.26 0.37 -2.70
N ILE A 433 -14.49 -0.58 -3.60
CA ILE A 433 -15.81 -1.15 -3.93
C ILE A 433 -16.47 -1.81 -2.72
N VAL A 434 -15.71 -2.56 -1.90
CA VAL A 434 -16.26 -3.22 -0.70
C VAL A 434 -16.75 -2.18 0.30
N LYS A 435 -16.00 -1.09 0.48
CA LYS A 435 -16.40 0.02 1.36
C LYS A 435 -17.68 0.69 0.87
N GLU A 436 -17.74 1.01 -0.42
CA GLU A 436 -18.90 1.61 -1.07
C GLU A 436 -20.15 0.69 -1.00
N LEU A 437 -19.99 -0.63 -1.15
CA LEU A 437 -21.07 -1.60 -0.99
C LEU A 437 -21.66 -1.58 0.43
N ILE A 438 -20.79 -1.52 1.45
CA ILE A 438 -21.22 -1.42 2.85
C ILE A 438 -21.94 -0.09 3.10
N GLU A 439 -21.44 1.01 2.54
CA GLU A 439 -22.12 2.32 2.61
C GLU A 439 -23.51 2.32 1.96
N LEU A 440 -23.68 1.55 0.88
CA LEU A 440 -24.98 1.33 0.23
C LEU A 440 -25.92 0.40 1.02
N GLY A 441 -25.49 -0.13 2.18
CA GLY A 441 -26.28 -1.00 3.04
C GLY A 441 -26.25 -2.48 2.64
N VAL A 442 -25.32 -2.90 1.78
CA VAL A 442 -25.16 -4.29 1.34
C VAL A 442 -24.35 -5.08 2.38
N SER A 443 -24.80 -6.28 2.73
CA SER A 443 -24.05 -7.18 3.60
C SER A 443 -22.93 -7.88 2.82
N VAL A 444 -21.72 -7.36 2.93
CA VAL A 444 -20.55 -7.98 2.29
C VAL A 444 -19.91 -9.02 3.21
N LYS A 445 -19.61 -10.21 2.68
CA LYS A 445 -18.70 -11.19 3.31
C LYS A 445 -17.45 -11.27 2.44
N THR A 446 -16.30 -11.58 3.04
CA THR A 446 -15.09 -11.89 2.26
C THR A 446 -14.76 -13.38 2.37
N GLY A 447 -14.35 -14.00 1.28
CA GLY A 447 -13.93 -15.41 1.21
C GLY A 447 -12.85 -15.62 0.15
N GLN A 448 -12.18 -16.76 0.15
CA GLN A 448 -11.35 -17.13 -1.00
C GLN A 448 -12.26 -17.70 -2.09
N LEU A 449 -12.25 -17.09 -3.27
CA LEU A 449 -13.01 -17.52 -4.43
C LEU A 449 -12.04 -18.15 -5.45
N GLU A 450 -12.48 -19.21 -6.14
CA GLU A 450 -11.61 -19.93 -7.08
C GLU A 450 -11.51 -19.24 -8.44
N SER A 451 -12.55 -18.54 -8.88
CA SER A 451 -12.66 -18.10 -10.27
C SER A 451 -13.49 -16.82 -10.50
N ALA A 452 -13.74 -16.00 -9.47
CA ALA A 452 -14.50 -14.75 -9.60
C ALA A 452 -14.11 -13.76 -8.50
N ASP A 453 -14.30 -12.46 -8.75
CA ASP A 453 -14.00 -11.40 -7.78
C ASP A 453 -15.19 -11.12 -6.84
N TYR A 454 -16.42 -11.16 -7.37
CA TYR A 454 -17.64 -10.96 -6.60
C TYR A 454 -18.69 -12.02 -6.93
N LEU A 455 -19.31 -12.61 -5.91
CA LEU A 455 -20.50 -13.44 -6.05
C LEU A 455 -21.73 -12.69 -5.56
N ILE A 456 -22.69 -12.58 -6.46
CA ILE A 456 -23.98 -11.93 -6.24
C ILE A 456 -25.00 -12.93 -5.68
N SER A 457 -24.91 -14.18 -6.11
CA SER A 457 -25.68 -15.31 -5.60
C SER A 457 -24.91 -16.60 -5.86
N GLY A 458 -25.37 -17.75 -5.35
CA GLY A 458 -24.76 -19.05 -5.64
C GLY A 458 -24.72 -19.41 -7.14
N ARG A 459 -25.41 -18.66 -8.00
CA ARG A 459 -25.43 -18.86 -9.46
C ARG A 459 -24.92 -17.67 -10.28
N VAL A 460 -24.73 -16.49 -9.68
CA VAL A 460 -24.27 -15.28 -10.36
C VAL A 460 -22.88 -14.88 -9.87
N ALA A 461 -21.91 -14.89 -10.77
CA ALA A 461 -20.55 -14.45 -10.52
C ALA A 461 -20.16 -13.27 -11.41
N VAL A 462 -19.33 -12.39 -10.85
CA VAL A 462 -18.80 -11.20 -11.50
C VAL A 462 -17.29 -11.21 -11.42
N GLU A 463 -16.66 -11.05 -12.58
CA GLU A 463 -15.23 -10.76 -12.72
C GLU A 463 -15.08 -9.26 -12.99
N LEU A 464 -14.24 -8.60 -12.21
CA LEU A 464 -13.96 -7.18 -12.31
C LEU A 464 -12.57 -6.97 -12.88
N LYS A 465 -12.46 -6.15 -13.93
CA LYS A 465 -11.16 -5.74 -14.48
C LYS A 465 -11.11 -4.25 -14.72
N LYS A 466 -10.01 -3.64 -14.33
CA LYS A 466 -9.73 -2.26 -14.76
C LYS A 466 -9.36 -2.24 -16.23
N VAL A 467 -9.64 -1.13 -16.91
CA VAL A 467 -9.34 -0.96 -18.35
C VAL A 467 -7.89 -1.39 -18.71
N PRO A 468 -6.84 -0.96 -17.98
CA PRO A 468 -5.47 -1.36 -18.31
C PRO A 468 -5.23 -2.88 -18.16
N ASP A 469 -5.81 -3.50 -17.14
CA ASP A 469 -5.66 -4.93 -16.85
C ASP A 469 -6.45 -5.80 -17.83
N PHE A 470 -7.64 -5.33 -18.24
CA PHE A 470 -8.40 -5.93 -19.32
C PHE A 470 -7.55 -5.97 -20.59
N VAL A 471 -6.98 -4.83 -21.01
CA VAL A 471 -6.14 -4.80 -22.23
C VAL A 471 -4.87 -5.65 -22.09
N ALA A 472 -4.20 -5.63 -20.94
CA ALA A 472 -3.03 -6.49 -20.71
C ALA A 472 -3.37 -7.98 -20.81
N SER A 473 -4.52 -8.39 -20.26
CA SER A 473 -4.97 -9.77 -20.33
C SER A 473 -5.47 -10.20 -21.72
N LEU A 474 -5.74 -9.26 -22.64
CA LEU A 474 -5.88 -9.54 -24.07
C LEU A 474 -4.54 -9.93 -24.70
N ILE A 475 -3.47 -9.20 -24.37
CA ILE A 475 -2.12 -9.45 -24.91
C ILE A 475 -1.61 -10.82 -24.48
N ASP A 476 -1.85 -11.17 -23.22
CA ASP A 476 -1.37 -12.43 -22.64
C ASP A 476 -2.30 -13.63 -22.92
N GLY A 477 -3.45 -13.42 -23.58
CA GLY A 477 -4.43 -14.48 -23.88
C GLY A 477 -5.21 -15.03 -22.68
N ARG A 478 -5.01 -14.47 -21.48
CA ARG A 478 -5.58 -14.98 -20.22
C ARG A 478 -7.07 -14.70 -20.05
N MET A 479 -7.62 -13.68 -20.72
CA MET A 479 -9.04 -13.32 -20.62
C MET A 479 -9.99 -14.48 -20.97
N LEU A 480 -9.67 -15.19 -22.05
CA LEU A 480 -10.48 -16.31 -22.54
C LEU A 480 -10.56 -17.45 -21.53
N GLU A 481 -9.44 -17.73 -20.87
CA GLU A 481 -9.36 -18.78 -19.85
C GLU A 481 -10.17 -18.39 -18.60
N GLN A 482 -10.08 -17.14 -18.17
CA GLN A 482 -10.87 -16.63 -17.05
C GLN A 482 -12.37 -16.68 -17.33
N VAL A 483 -12.81 -16.21 -18.51
CA VAL A 483 -14.22 -16.28 -18.94
C VAL A 483 -14.71 -17.72 -19.05
N ARG A 484 -13.86 -18.64 -19.54
CA ARG A 484 -14.17 -20.07 -19.59
C ARG A 484 -14.32 -20.66 -18.18
N ASN A 485 -13.45 -20.30 -17.24
CA ASN A 485 -13.52 -20.78 -15.86
C ASN A 485 -14.76 -20.23 -15.14
N LEU A 486 -15.09 -18.95 -15.34
CA LEU A 486 -16.31 -18.34 -14.83
C LEU A 486 -17.57 -19.08 -15.31
N LYS A 487 -17.69 -19.31 -16.62
CA LYS A 487 -18.83 -20.04 -17.21
C LYS A 487 -18.87 -21.50 -16.78
N LYS A 488 -17.72 -22.12 -16.57
CA LYS A 488 -17.65 -23.51 -16.07
C LYS A 488 -18.20 -23.61 -14.66
N ASN A 489 -17.96 -22.61 -13.82
CA ASN A 489 -18.27 -22.66 -12.39
C ASN A 489 -19.61 -22.03 -12.01
N PHE A 490 -20.16 -21.12 -12.83
CA PHE A 490 -21.38 -20.35 -12.51
C PHE A 490 -22.39 -20.34 -13.67
N ASP A 491 -23.68 -20.44 -13.35
CA ASP A 491 -24.77 -20.43 -14.34
C ASP A 491 -24.87 -19.09 -15.08
N LYS A 492 -24.54 -18.00 -14.38
CA LYS A 492 -24.55 -16.64 -14.90
C LYS A 492 -23.21 -15.97 -14.55
N ALA A 493 -22.35 -15.86 -15.55
CA ALA A 493 -21.11 -15.10 -15.45
C ALA A 493 -21.27 -13.72 -16.08
N ILE A 494 -20.70 -12.70 -15.44
CA ILE A 494 -20.70 -11.31 -15.93
C ILE A 494 -19.28 -10.76 -15.80
N VAL A 495 -18.83 -9.99 -16.79
CA VAL A 495 -17.57 -9.25 -16.72
C VAL A 495 -17.89 -7.77 -16.59
N ILE A 496 -17.31 -7.11 -15.58
CA ILE A 496 -17.36 -5.66 -15.42
C ILE A 496 -16.00 -5.08 -15.77
N ILE A 497 -15.98 -4.09 -16.65
CA ILE A 497 -14.81 -3.29 -16.98
C ILE A 497 -14.93 -1.94 -16.27
N GLU A 498 -14.01 -1.65 -15.36
CA GLU A 498 -13.96 -0.39 -14.60
C GLU A 498 -12.93 0.57 -15.20
N GLY A 499 -13.35 1.79 -15.52
CA GLY A 499 -12.49 2.87 -15.97
C GLY A 499 -13.18 3.81 -16.94
N GLU A 500 -12.66 5.04 -17.05
CA GLU A 500 -13.08 6.02 -18.05
C GLU A 500 -12.15 6.03 -19.27
N GLU A 501 -11.05 5.27 -19.23
CA GLU A 501 -10.08 5.22 -20.31
C GLU A 501 -10.67 4.53 -21.56
N ASP A 502 -10.30 5.02 -22.73
CA ASP A 502 -10.62 4.37 -23.98
C ASP A 502 -9.79 3.08 -24.14
N ILE A 503 -10.46 1.92 -24.08
CA ILE A 503 -9.85 0.60 -24.31
C ILE A 503 -9.09 0.52 -25.65
N TYR A 504 -9.46 1.34 -26.65
CA TYR A 504 -8.84 1.39 -27.97
C TYR A 504 -7.62 2.32 -28.05
N ALA A 505 -7.40 3.18 -27.05
CA ALA A 505 -6.29 4.12 -27.02
C ALA A 505 -4.97 3.50 -26.51
N VAL A 506 -5.02 2.26 -26.01
CA VAL A 506 -3.87 1.57 -25.40
C VAL A 506 -2.86 1.12 -26.48
N ARG A 507 -1.58 1.49 -26.29
CA ARG A 507 -0.51 1.18 -27.25
C ARG A 507 -0.29 -0.35 -27.37
N LYS A 508 -0.05 -0.81 -28.59
CA LYS A 508 0.35 -2.20 -28.99
C LYS A 508 -0.76 -3.23 -29.20
N VAL A 509 -2.04 -2.87 -29.09
CA VAL A 509 -3.16 -3.77 -29.44
C VAL A 509 -3.95 -3.18 -30.61
N HIS A 510 -4.16 -3.96 -31.65
CA HIS A 510 -4.96 -3.53 -32.80
C HIS A 510 -6.45 -3.49 -32.40
N ALA A 511 -7.19 -2.44 -32.80
CA ALA A 511 -8.60 -2.27 -32.42
C ALA A 511 -9.49 -3.48 -32.77
N ASN A 512 -9.21 -4.15 -33.90
CA ASN A 512 -9.94 -5.35 -34.29
C ASN A 512 -9.68 -6.56 -33.39
N ALA A 513 -8.52 -6.65 -32.71
CA ALA A 513 -8.27 -7.71 -31.74
C ALA A 513 -9.14 -7.51 -30.48
N ILE A 514 -9.29 -6.26 -30.03
CA ILE A 514 -10.17 -5.91 -28.92
C ILE A 514 -11.64 -6.20 -29.28
N ARG A 515 -12.08 -5.76 -30.47
CA ARG A 515 -13.43 -6.05 -30.98
C ARG A 515 -13.68 -7.55 -31.12
N GLY A 516 -12.71 -8.29 -31.64
CA GLY A 516 -12.78 -9.75 -31.78
C GLY A 516 -12.91 -10.44 -30.43
N MET A 517 -12.18 -9.97 -29.41
CA MET A 517 -12.32 -10.52 -28.06
C MET A 517 -13.68 -10.19 -27.45
N LEU A 518 -14.12 -8.93 -27.48
CA LEU A 518 -15.43 -8.55 -26.95
C LEU A 518 -16.55 -9.34 -27.64
N ALA A 519 -16.45 -9.51 -28.96
CA ALA A 519 -17.37 -10.34 -29.72
C ALA A 519 -17.33 -11.80 -29.27
N SER A 520 -16.15 -12.38 -29.05
CA SER A 520 -16.03 -13.77 -28.58
C SER A 520 -16.59 -13.97 -27.16
N ILE A 521 -16.30 -13.05 -26.22
CA ILE A 521 -16.85 -13.12 -24.85
C ILE A 521 -18.39 -13.10 -24.89
N VAL A 522 -18.98 -12.24 -25.72
CA VAL A 522 -20.43 -12.08 -25.79
C VAL A 522 -21.10 -13.17 -26.63
N LEU A 523 -20.56 -13.53 -27.80
CA LEU A 523 -21.19 -14.46 -28.75
C LEU A 523 -20.83 -15.92 -28.47
N ASP A 524 -19.55 -16.23 -28.25
CA ASP A 524 -19.09 -17.62 -28.07
C ASP A 524 -19.31 -18.08 -26.63
N PHE A 525 -18.96 -17.23 -25.66
CA PHE A 525 -19.10 -17.56 -24.24
C PHE A 525 -20.46 -17.16 -23.68
N GLY A 526 -21.21 -16.25 -24.31
CA GLY A 526 -22.51 -15.82 -23.80
C GLY A 526 -22.42 -15.02 -22.51
N VAL A 527 -21.28 -14.37 -22.26
CA VAL A 527 -21.00 -13.64 -21.02
C VAL A 527 -21.22 -12.14 -21.26
N PRO A 528 -22.16 -11.49 -20.55
CA PRO A 528 -22.35 -10.06 -20.65
C PRO A 528 -21.13 -9.28 -20.17
N VAL A 529 -20.79 -8.22 -20.92
CA VAL A 529 -19.73 -7.27 -20.55
C VAL A 529 -20.39 -5.93 -20.22
N LEU A 530 -20.21 -5.46 -18.99
CA LEU A 530 -20.74 -4.18 -18.50
C LEU A 530 -19.59 -3.22 -18.22
N TYR A 531 -19.85 -1.91 -18.31
CA TYR A 531 -18.86 -0.86 -18.05
C TYR A 531 -19.29 -0.02 -16.85
N THR A 532 -18.31 0.37 -16.05
CA THR A 532 -18.47 1.21 -14.86
C THR A 532 -17.33 2.22 -14.83
N LYS A 533 -17.58 3.41 -14.30
CA LYS A 533 -16.58 4.50 -14.36
C LYS A 533 -15.57 4.45 -13.23
N ASN A 534 -16.02 4.08 -12.05
CA ASN A 534 -15.25 4.15 -10.82
C ASN A 534 -15.83 3.18 -9.77
N PRO A 535 -15.10 2.93 -8.66
CA PRO A 535 -15.52 1.98 -7.62
C PRO A 535 -16.94 2.17 -7.07
N ARG A 536 -17.40 3.42 -6.96
CA ARG A 536 -18.74 3.75 -6.47
C ARG A 536 -19.84 3.35 -7.46
N ASP A 537 -19.60 3.58 -8.75
CA ASP A 537 -20.46 3.13 -9.84
C ASP A 537 -20.52 1.58 -9.88
N THR A 538 -19.36 0.92 -9.75
CA THR A 538 -19.25 -0.53 -9.64
C THR A 538 -20.05 -1.09 -8.46
N ALA A 539 -19.87 -0.51 -7.26
CA ALA A 539 -20.62 -0.91 -6.07
C ALA A 539 -22.14 -0.72 -6.25
N GLY A 540 -22.57 0.40 -6.84
CA GLY A 540 -23.97 0.67 -7.15
C GLY A 540 -24.57 -0.39 -8.08
N LEU A 541 -23.85 -0.75 -9.15
CA LEU A 541 -24.28 -1.80 -10.08
C LEU A 541 -24.38 -3.17 -9.39
N LEU A 542 -23.36 -3.56 -8.63
CA LEU A 542 -23.34 -4.81 -7.86
C LEU A 542 -24.52 -4.88 -6.86
N ALA A 543 -24.81 -3.77 -6.15
CA ALA A 543 -25.93 -3.69 -5.21
C ALA A 543 -27.28 -3.88 -5.90
N VAL A 544 -27.49 -3.24 -7.06
CA VAL A 544 -28.73 -3.40 -7.85
C VAL A 544 -28.86 -4.82 -8.40
N MET A 545 -27.76 -5.41 -8.89
CA MET A 545 -27.73 -6.80 -9.36
C MET A 545 -28.10 -7.76 -8.24
N ALA A 546 -27.51 -7.59 -7.07
CA ALA A 546 -27.76 -8.43 -5.91
C ALA A 546 -29.20 -8.27 -5.40
N LYS A 547 -29.74 -7.05 -5.36
CA LYS A 547 -31.14 -6.83 -5.02
C LYS A 547 -32.07 -7.57 -5.97
N ARG A 548 -31.92 -7.37 -7.28
CA ARG A 548 -32.78 -8.01 -8.31
C ARG A 548 -32.69 -9.53 -8.33
N GLU A 549 -31.51 -10.06 -8.04
CA GLU A 549 -31.25 -11.48 -8.05
C GLU A 549 -31.78 -12.19 -6.79
N GLN A 550 -31.76 -11.50 -5.64
CA GLN A 550 -32.17 -12.03 -4.34
C GLN A 550 -33.64 -11.73 -3.98
N ASP A 551 -34.27 -10.72 -4.59
CA ASP A 551 -35.71 -10.39 -4.44
C ASP A 551 -36.66 -11.51 -4.91
N LYS A 552 -36.14 -12.58 -5.53
CA LYS A 552 -36.96 -13.68 -6.10
C LYS A 552 -37.36 -14.78 -5.10
N GLY A 553 -37.23 -14.55 -3.79
CA GLY A 553 -37.69 -15.49 -2.76
C GLY A 553 -36.89 -16.80 -2.67
N SER A 554 -35.65 -16.83 -3.19
CA SER A 554 -34.76 -17.98 -3.04
C SER A 554 -33.82 -17.77 -1.84
N ASP A 555 -33.98 -18.59 -0.80
CA ASP A 555 -33.02 -18.71 0.29
C ASP A 555 -31.60 -18.88 -0.26
N PHE A 556 -30.66 -18.06 0.23
CA PHE A 556 -29.25 -18.17 -0.09
C PHE A 556 -28.69 -19.48 0.50
N SER A 557 -28.62 -20.53 -0.31
CA SER A 557 -27.89 -21.76 0.03
C SER A 557 -26.66 -21.90 -0.85
N TYR A 558 -25.49 -21.97 -0.19
CA TYR A 558 -24.22 -22.30 -0.82
C TYR A 558 -24.11 -23.84 -0.87
N HIS A 559 -24.31 -24.42 -2.05
CA HIS A 559 -24.00 -25.82 -2.30
C HIS A 559 -23.13 -25.94 -3.55
N GLU A 560 -22.02 -26.68 -3.42
CA GLU A 560 -21.22 -27.13 -4.56
C GLU A 560 -22.11 -27.97 -5.49
N ARG A 561 -21.90 -27.76 -6.79
CA ARG A 561 -22.79 -28.08 -7.93
C ARG A 561 -23.48 -29.46 -7.87
N LYS A 562 -24.76 -29.52 -8.27
CA LYS A 562 -25.44 -30.79 -8.66
C LYS A 562 -24.87 -31.28 -10.00
N PRO A 563 -24.51 -32.57 -10.15
CA PRO A 563 -23.98 -33.10 -11.40
C PRO A 563 -25.02 -33.21 -12.54
N HIS A 564 -24.54 -33.24 -13.78
CA HIS A 564 -25.37 -33.11 -15.00
C HIS A 564 -25.79 -34.45 -15.62
N ALA A 565 -25.03 -35.53 -15.42
CA ALA A 565 -25.38 -36.87 -15.92
C ALA A 565 -26.30 -37.61 -14.93
N GLU A 566 -27.28 -38.37 -15.42
CA GLU A 566 -28.23 -39.12 -14.56
C GLU A 566 -27.50 -40.06 -13.59
N GLU A 567 -26.44 -40.73 -14.04
CA GLU A 567 -25.60 -41.60 -13.20
C GLU A 567 -24.89 -40.83 -12.08
N GLU A 568 -24.31 -39.67 -12.40
CA GLU A 568 -23.67 -38.80 -11.41
C GLU A 568 -24.69 -38.21 -10.43
N GLN A 569 -25.93 -37.95 -10.87
CA GLN A 569 -27.02 -37.50 -10.00
C GLN A 569 -27.44 -38.57 -9.00
N LEU A 570 -27.44 -39.85 -9.41
CA LEU A 570 -27.67 -40.97 -8.50
C LEU A 570 -26.55 -41.06 -7.46
N GLU A 571 -25.28 -40.99 -7.89
CA GLU A 571 -24.11 -41.01 -6.99
C GLU A 571 -24.12 -39.82 -6.01
N PHE A 572 -24.47 -38.63 -6.49
CA PHE A 572 -24.57 -37.43 -5.66
C PHE A 572 -25.73 -37.53 -4.65
N PHE A 573 -26.90 -38.00 -5.08
CA PHE A 573 -28.04 -38.19 -4.19
C PHE A 573 -27.70 -39.19 -3.07
N VAL A 574 -27.09 -40.33 -3.41
CA VAL A 574 -26.73 -41.36 -2.42
C VAL A 574 -25.57 -40.90 -1.51
N SER A 575 -24.60 -40.14 -2.03
CA SER A 575 -23.52 -39.58 -1.19
C SER A 575 -23.96 -38.44 -0.27
N SER A 576 -25.15 -37.86 -0.50
CA SER A 576 -25.75 -36.91 0.44
C SER A 576 -26.31 -37.57 1.71
N LEU A 577 -26.44 -38.91 1.73
CA LEU A 577 -26.90 -39.65 2.88
C LEU A 577 -25.85 -39.64 4.01
N PRO A 578 -26.28 -39.52 5.29
CA PRO A 578 -25.36 -39.35 6.41
C PRO A 578 -24.43 -40.57 6.55
N GLY A 579 -23.12 -40.31 6.45
CA GLY A 579 -22.09 -41.34 6.61
C GLY A 579 -21.76 -42.14 5.35
N ILE A 580 -22.25 -41.71 4.18
CA ILE A 580 -21.96 -42.34 2.88
C ILE A 580 -21.10 -41.41 2.03
N GLY A 581 -19.90 -41.88 1.66
CA GLY A 581 -19.01 -41.18 0.71
C GLY A 581 -19.25 -41.61 -0.73
N LEU A 582 -18.63 -40.92 -1.69
CA LEU A 582 -18.81 -41.16 -3.13
C LEU A 582 -18.51 -42.62 -3.55
N GLN A 583 -17.48 -43.22 -2.97
CA GLN A 583 -17.13 -44.62 -3.25
C GLN A 583 -18.18 -45.61 -2.71
N THR A 584 -18.67 -45.38 -1.49
CA THR A 584 -19.73 -46.20 -0.90
C THR A 584 -21.05 -46.00 -1.63
N ALA A 585 -21.34 -44.80 -2.12
CA ALA A 585 -22.50 -44.50 -2.94
C ALA A 585 -22.50 -45.31 -4.24
N ARG A 586 -21.34 -45.44 -4.90
CA ARG A 586 -21.18 -46.32 -6.08
C ARG A 586 -21.44 -47.78 -5.73
N SER A 587 -20.81 -48.30 -4.68
CA SER A 587 -21.02 -49.70 -4.28
C SER A 587 -22.47 -50.01 -3.90
N LEU A 588 -23.17 -49.05 -3.28
CA LEU A 588 -24.61 -49.16 -2.98
C LEU A 588 -25.45 -49.21 -4.26
N LEU A 589 -25.16 -48.32 -5.22
CA LEU A 589 -25.87 -48.26 -6.49
C LEU A 589 -25.59 -49.47 -7.38
N GLU A 590 -24.36 -50.00 -7.37
CA GLU A 590 -23.99 -51.24 -8.08
C GLU A 590 -24.74 -52.45 -7.51
N GLN A 591 -24.90 -52.54 -6.19
CA GLN A 591 -25.55 -53.69 -5.55
C GLN A 591 -27.09 -53.62 -5.63
N PHE A 592 -27.69 -52.46 -5.43
CA PHE A 592 -29.15 -52.32 -5.40
C PHE A 592 -29.76 -51.84 -6.72
N GLY A 593 -28.94 -51.37 -7.67
CA GLY A 593 -29.32 -50.95 -9.02
C GLY A 593 -30.14 -49.65 -9.12
N SER A 594 -30.85 -49.26 -8.06
CA SER A 594 -31.61 -48.01 -8.01
C SER A 594 -31.75 -47.47 -6.59
N ILE A 595 -31.98 -46.17 -6.46
CA ILE A 595 -32.26 -45.53 -5.16
C ILE A 595 -33.51 -46.13 -4.51
N ARG A 596 -34.53 -46.50 -5.31
CA ARG A 596 -35.76 -47.12 -4.78
C ARG A 596 -35.47 -48.45 -4.08
N ASN A 597 -34.59 -49.27 -4.64
CA ASN A 597 -34.22 -50.54 -4.02
C ASN A 597 -33.34 -50.31 -2.78
N LEU A 598 -32.43 -49.34 -2.84
CA LEU A 598 -31.60 -48.95 -1.69
C LEU A 598 -32.46 -48.50 -0.49
N VAL A 599 -33.49 -47.69 -0.73
CA VAL A 599 -34.40 -47.19 0.32
C VAL A 599 -35.20 -48.31 0.98
N ASN A 600 -35.47 -49.40 0.25
CA ASN A 600 -36.19 -50.56 0.76
C ASN A 600 -35.27 -51.68 1.30
N ALA A 601 -33.96 -51.48 1.31
CA ALA A 601 -33.00 -52.47 1.78
C ALA A 601 -33.11 -52.67 3.30
N SER A 602 -33.05 -53.94 3.73
CA SER A 602 -33.00 -54.32 5.14
C SER A 602 -31.65 -53.96 5.80
N LYS A 603 -31.61 -53.92 7.13
CA LYS A 603 -30.38 -53.65 7.89
C LYS A 603 -29.30 -54.68 7.55
N GLU A 604 -29.69 -55.95 7.40
CA GLU A 604 -28.81 -57.07 7.07
C GLU A 604 -28.18 -56.92 5.68
N GLU A 605 -28.95 -56.46 4.69
CA GLU A 605 -28.47 -56.23 3.32
C GLU A 605 -27.52 -55.04 3.22
N LEU A 606 -27.75 -53.97 3.99
CA LEU A 606 -26.84 -52.82 4.06
C LEU A 606 -25.51 -53.15 4.75
N LEU A 607 -25.54 -54.01 5.78
CA LEU A 607 -24.34 -54.48 6.48
C LEU A 607 -23.43 -55.36 5.62
N ALA A 608 -23.97 -56.01 4.59
CA ALA A 608 -23.17 -56.80 3.64
C ALA A 608 -22.24 -55.94 2.77
N ILE A 609 -22.44 -54.60 2.75
CA ILE A 609 -21.67 -53.68 1.91
C ILE A 609 -20.39 -53.23 2.61
N LYS A 610 -19.27 -53.46 1.93
CA LYS A 610 -17.95 -53.07 2.41
C LYS A 610 -17.89 -51.55 2.63
N GLY A 611 -17.73 -51.15 3.90
CA GLY A 611 -17.66 -49.74 4.31
C GLY A 611 -18.89 -49.22 5.05
N ILE A 612 -19.96 -50.02 5.18
CA ILE A 612 -21.12 -49.67 5.99
C ILE A 612 -21.05 -50.41 7.34
N GLY A 613 -20.86 -49.65 8.42
CA GLY A 613 -20.92 -50.16 9.79
C GLY A 613 -22.33 -50.20 10.35
N GLU A 614 -22.52 -50.92 11.46
CA GLU A 614 -23.83 -51.15 12.09
C GLU A 614 -24.58 -49.86 12.42
N LYS A 615 -23.87 -48.84 12.94
CA LYS A 615 -24.46 -47.53 13.24
C LYS A 615 -24.94 -46.78 12.00
N THR A 616 -24.24 -46.94 10.87
CA THR A 616 -24.62 -46.28 9.61
C THR A 616 -25.84 -46.98 9.01
N ALA A 617 -25.86 -48.32 9.01
CA ALA A 617 -27.01 -49.10 8.54
C ALA A 617 -28.29 -48.80 9.34
N GLU A 618 -28.23 -48.79 10.67
CA GLU A 618 -29.37 -48.43 11.52
C GLU A 618 -29.89 -47.01 11.25
N ARG A 619 -28.99 -46.06 11.09
CA ARG A 619 -29.34 -44.66 10.83
C ARG A 619 -30.01 -44.48 9.47
N LEU A 620 -29.58 -45.21 8.44
CA LEU A 620 -30.19 -45.17 7.11
C LEU A 620 -31.60 -45.77 7.13
N VAL A 621 -31.78 -46.96 7.72
CA VAL A 621 -33.09 -47.60 7.84
C VAL A 621 -34.07 -46.72 8.62
N MET A 622 -33.62 -46.12 9.73
CA MET A 622 -34.42 -45.16 10.50
C MET A 622 -34.80 -43.93 9.66
N LEU A 623 -33.85 -43.37 8.90
CA LEU A 623 -34.07 -42.18 8.08
C LEU A 623 -35.07 -42.45 6.95
N PHE A 624 -34.95 -43.59 6.28
CA PHE A 624 -35.84 -44.00 5.19
C PHE A 624 -37.28 -44.26 5.68
N GLY A 625 -37.45 -44.72 6.92
CA GLY A 625 -38.76 -44.99 7.51
C GLY A 625 -39.40 -43.82 8.27
N LYS A 626 -38.75 -42.66 8.39
CA LYS A 626 -39.25 -41.55 9.22
C LYS A 626 -40.25 -40.66 8.47
N GLU A 627 -41.44 -40.50 9.03
CA GLU A 627 -42.44 -39.56 8.51
C GLU A 627 -42.04 -38.09 8.76
N TYR A 628 -42.37 -37.22 7.80
CA TYR A 628 -42.03 -35.79 7.86
C TYR A 628 -43.03 -35.02 8.75
N GLU A 629 -42.57 -34.55 9.91
CA GLU A 629 -43.36 -33.66 10.77
C GLU A 629 -43.22 -32.20 10.31
N LYS A 630 -44.33 -31.62 9.83
CA LYS A 630 -44.39 -30.23 9.38
C LYS A 630 -44.28 -29.30 10.59
N LYS A 631 -43.18 -28.53 10.70
CA LYS A 631 -43.06 -27.49 11.74
C LYS A 631 -43.99 -26.33 11.41
N GLU A 632 -44.99 -26.08 12.25
CA GLU A 632 -45.77 -24.83 12.22
C GLU A 632 -44.83 -23.67 12.60
N GLY A 633 -44.67 -22.71 11.69
CA GLY A 633 -43.67 -21.65 11.76
C GLY A 633 -43.96 -20.63 12.88
N LYS A 634 -42.88 -20.19 13.55
CA LYS A 634 -42.82 -18.96 14.34
C LYS A 634 -42.25 -17.83 13.52
#